data_AF-A0AAE3HAG4-F1
#
_entry.id   AF-A0AAE3HAG4-F1
#
_cell.length_a   1.000
_cell.length_b   1.000
_cell.length_c   1.000
_cell.angle_alpha   90.00
_cell.angle_beta   90.00
_cell.angle_gamma   90.00
#
_symmetry.space_group_name_H-M   'P 1'
#
loop_
_entity.id
_entity.type
_entity.pdbx_description
1 polymer ?
#
loop_
_entity_poly.entity_id
_entity_poly.type
_entity_poly.pdbx_seq_one_letter_code
_entity_poly.pdbx_strand_id
1 'polypeptide(L)'
;MQEKRYPRGHFMAVGMAIGIPLGLPIGLLIDMIVIGPLIGVAIGAGIGAYMEKKYNPNPLPISVEDDRQRKKIILALAGFFLLGLLALIALLMMI
;
A
#
# COMPACT_ATOMS: atom_id res chain seq x y z
N MET A 1 5.03 32.46 3.97
CA MET A 1 5.54 31.30 3.21
C MET A 1 4.34 30.57 2.63
N GLN A 2 4.28 30.32 1.32
CA GLN A 2 3.21 29.48 0.78
C GLN A 2 3.39 28.07 1.36
N GLU A 3 2.36 27.52 2.00
CA GLU A 3 2.38 26.12 2.43
C GLU A 3 2.51 25.25 1.17
N LYS A 4 3.62 24.49 1.07
CA LYS A 4 3.80 23.52 -0.01
C LYS A 4 2.71 22.45 0.14
N ARG A 5 1.81 22.37 -0.84
CA ARG A 5 0.76 21.35 -0.92
C ARG A 5 1.24 20.19 -1.77
N TYR A 6 0.85 18.98 -1.40
CA TYR A 6 1.20 17.76 -2.11
C TYR A 6 -0.05 17.06 -2.65
N PRO A 7 0.06 16.28 -3.74
CA PRO A 7 -1.03 15.40 -4.19
C PRO A 7 -1.47 14.43 -3.09
N ARG A 8 -2.75 14.08 -3.08
CA ARG A 8 -3.29 13.11 -2.12
C ARG A 8 -2.50 11.80 -2.19
N GLY A 9 -2.04 11.33 -1.03
CA GLY A 9 -1.29 10.07 -0.90
C GLY A 9 0.22 10.21 -1.08
N HIS A 10 0.74 11.43 -1.22
CA HIS A 10 2.18 11.68 -1.25
C HIS A 10 2.88 11.15 0.02
N PHE A 11 2.38 11.50 1.20
CA PHE A 11 2.98 11.03 2.45
C PHE A 11 2.68 9.55 2.73
N MET A 12 1.59 9.01 2.17
CA MET A 12 1.37 7.57 2.16
C MET A 12 2.50 6.85 1.40
N ALA A 13 2.88 7.33 0.21
CA ALA A 13 3.98 6.76 -0.55
C ALA A 13 5.31 6.88 0.19
N VAL A 14 5.58 8.02 0.84
CA VAL A 14 6.77 8.20 1.70
C VAL A 14 6.77 7.20 2.86
N GLY A 15 5.65 7.05 3.56
CA GLY A 15 5.52 6.08 4.65
C GLY A 15 5.78 4.66 4.18
N MET A 16 5.22 4.24 3.03
CA MET A 16 5.46 2.92 2.45
C MET A 16 6.92 2.71 2.03
N ALA A 17 7.57 3.73 1.47
CA ALA A 17 8.98 3.68 1.10
C ALA A 17 9.92 3.52 2.30
N ILE A 18 9.50 3.95 3.49
CA ILE A 18 10.20 3.71 4.76
C ILE A 18 9.82 2.34 5.33
N GLY A 19 8.53 2.02 5.37
CA GLY A 19 8.00 0.85 6.05
C GLY A 19 8.40 -0.48 5.40
N ILE A 20 8.27 -0.62 4.08
CA ILE A 20 8.56 -1.89 3.39
C ILE A 20 10.01 -2.35 3.62
N PRO A 21 11.04 -1.49 3.46
CA PRO A 21 12.41 -1.88 3.77
C PRO A 21 12.64 -2.26 5.23
N LEU A 22 11.92 -1.66 6.18
CA LEU A 22 11.98 -2.03 7.61
C LEU A 22 11.30 -3.36 7.90
N GLY A 23 10.31 -3.76 7.10
CA GLY A 23 9.61 -5.02 7.27
C GLY A 23 10.51 -6.24 7.10
N LEU A 24 11.45 -6.20 6.16
CA LEU A 24 12.37 -7.32 5.88
C LEU A 24 13.24 -7.72 7.09
N PRO A 25 14.01 -6.80 7.73
CA PRO A 25 14.79 -7.15 8.91
C PRO A 25 13.90 -7.57 10.08
N ILE A 26 12.69 -7.02 10.24
CA ILE A 26 11.76 -7.48 11.27
C ILE A 26 11.33 -8.93 11.01
N GLY A 27 10.98 -9.26 9.77
CA GLY A 27 10.62 -10.62 9.37
C GLY A 27 11.75 -11.63 9.59
N LEU A 28 13.00 -11.21 9.36
CA LEU A 28 14.19 -12.02 9.66
C LEU A 28 14.36 -12.25 11.16
N LEU A 29 14.15 -11.23 12.00
CA LEU A 29 14.30 -11.34 13.45
C LEU A 29 13.29 -12.27 14.12
N ILE A 30 12.12 -12.47 13.50
CA ILE A 30 11.04 -13.32 14.03
C ILE A 30 10.95 -14.67 13.29
N ASP A 31 11.92 -15.01 12.43
CA ASP A 31 11.92 -16.20 11.57
C ASP A 31 10.65 -16.34 10.68
N MET A 32 9.98 -15.23 10.38
CA MET A 32 8.81 -15.16 9.51
C MET A 32 9.08 -14.18 8.35
N ILE A 33 10.06 -14.51 7.51
CA ILE A 33 10.51 -13.67 6.39
C ILE A 33 9.35 -13.27 5.47
N VAL A 34 8.40 -14.18 5.24
CA VAL A 34 7.21 -13.93 4.41
C VAL A 34 6.30 -12.84 5.01
N ILE A 35 6.24 -12.75 6.34
CA ILE A 35 5.39 -11.78 7.06
C ILE A 35 6.09 -10.42 7.20
N GLY A 36 7.43 -10.40 7.17
CA GLY A 36 8.22 -9.17 7.29
C GLY A 36 7.70 -8.00 6.43
N PRO A 37 7.58 -8.16 5.10
CA PRO A 37 7.04 -7.11 4.24
C PRO A 37 5.64 -6.63 4.64
N LEU A 38 4.76 -7.51 5.15
CA LEU A 38 3.42 -7.13 5.61
C LEU A 38 3.47 -6.24 6.86
N ILE A 39 4.38 -6.55 7.80
CA ILE A 39 4.64 -5.70 8.96
C ILE A 39 5.17 -4.34 8.49
N GLY A 40 6.09 -4.34 7.52
CA GLY A 40 6.62 -3.12 6.91
C GLY A 40 5.54 -2.26 6.28
N VAL A 41 4.60 -2.86 5.54
CA VAL A 41 3.42 -2.17 4.99
C VAL A 41 2.57 -1.56 6.11
N ALA A 42 2.29 -2.30 7.19
CA ALA A 42 1.48 -1.79 8.30
C ALA A 42 2.14 -0.58 8.99
N ILE A 43 3.44 -0.66 9.27
CA ILE A 43 4.22 0.45 9.84
C ILE A 43 4.22 1.65 8.88
N GLY A 44 4.54 1.41 7.61
CA GLY A 44 4.62 2.45 6.59
C GLY A 44 3.29 3.15 6.36
N ALA A 45 2.18 2.41 6.33
CA ALA A 45 0.83 2.95 6.24
C ALA A 45 0.48 3.81 7.46
N GLY A 46 0.84 3.37 8.67
CA GLY A 46 0.64 4.15 9.89
C GLY A 46 1.38 5.49 9.88
N ILE A 47 2.68 5.45 9.55
CA ILE A 47 3.51 6.66 9.41
C ILE A 47 2.94 7.58 8.33
N GLY A 48 2.67 7.03 7.16
CA GLY A 48 2.17 7.79 6.01
C GLY A 48 0.81 8.44 6.27
N ALA A 49 -0.11 7.73 6.91
CA ALA A 49 -1.42 8.27 7.29
C ALA A 49 -1.32 9.41 8.31
N TYR A 50 -0.45 9.26 9.32
CA TYR A 50 -0.20 10.33 10.30
C TYR A 50 0.42 11.56 9.63
N MET A 51 1.41 11.37 8.77
CA MET A 51 2.06 12.47 8.05
C MET A 51 1.11 13.16 7.07
N GLU A 52 0.28 12.41 6.33
CA GLU A 52 -0.71 13.00 5.41
C GLU A 52 -1.70 13.88 6.19
N LYS A 53 -2.20 13.39 7.34
CA LYS A 53 -3.12 14.17 8.19
C LYS A 53 -2.46 15.42 8.78
N LYS A 54 -1.18 15.34 9.17
CA LYS A 54 -0.47 16.42 9.87
C LYS A 54 0.11 17.47 8.91
N TYR A 55 0.62 17.05 7.76
CA TYR A 55 1.40 17.89 6.84
C TYR A 55 0.72 18.11 5.49
N ASN A 56 -0.40 17.44 5.20
CA ASN A 56 -1.17 17.64 3.96
C ASN A 56 -2.69 17.74 4.22
N PRO A 57 -3.15 18.66 5.10
CA PRO A 57 -4.56 18.74 5.47
C PRO A 57 -5.48 19.14 4.30
N ASN A 58 -4.94 19.81 3.28
CA ASN A 58 -5.67 20.21 2.08
C ASN A 58 -4.92 19.76 0.81
N PRO A 59 -4.97 18.46 0.45
CA PRO A 59 -4.19 17.89 -0.64
C PRO A 59 -4.66 18.42 -2.00
N LEU A 60 -3.75 18.44 -2.98
CA LEU A 60 -4.12 18.77 -4.36
C LEU A 60 -5.11 17.72 -4.90
N PRO A 61 -6.16 18.14 -5.63
CA PRO A 61 -7.10 17.22 -6.24
C PRO A 61 -6.37 16.38 -7.30
N ILE A 62 -6.76 15.11 -7.37
CA ILE A 62 -6.28 14.18 -8.40
C ILE A 62 -7.02 14.51 -9.70
N SER A 63 -6.35 14.42 -10.85
CA SER A 63 -7.03 14.63 -12.13
C SER A 63 -8.10 13.55 -12.35
N VAL A 64 -9.20 13.89 -13.04
CA VAL A 64 -10.30 12.96 -13.31
C VAL A 64 -9.84 11.78 -14.19
N GLU A 65 -8.87 12.03 -15.06
CA GLU A 65 -8.21 11.03 -15.91
C GLU A 65 -7.48 9.98 -15.04
N ASP A 66 -6.67 10.44 -14.08
CA ASP A 66 -5.87 9.59 -13.20
C ASP A 66 -6.75 8.77 -12.25
N ASP A 67 -7.85 9.33 -11.74
CA ASP A 67 -8.77 8.58 -10.86
C ASP A 67 -9.46 7.42 -11.61
N ARG A 68 -9.84 7.64 -12.87
CA ARG A 68 -10.42 6.58 -13.71
C ARG A 68 -9.40 5.49 -14.01
N GLN A 69 -8.14 5.84 -14.30
CA GLN A 69 -7.08 4.85 -14.49
C GLN A 69 -6.81 4.07 -13.20
N ARG A 70 -6.72 4.75 -12.05
CA ARG A 70 -6.52 4.13 -10.75
C ARG A 70 -7.62 3.12 -10.43
N LYS A 71 -8.89 3.45 -10.68
CA LYS A 71 -10.02 2.52 -10.51
C LYS A 71 -9.91 1.29 -11.42
N LYS A 72 -9.53 1.47 -12.69
CA LYS A 72 -9.30 0.34 -13.61
C LYS A 72 -8.18 -0.58 -13.13
N ILE A 73 -7.06 -0.01 -12.67
CA ILE A 73 -5.93 -0.78 -12.12
C ILE A 73 -6.37 -1.54 -10.87
N ILE A 74 -7.08 -0.89 -9.95
CA ILE A 74 -7.59 -1.54 -8.73
C ILE A 74 -8.54 -2.69 -9.08
N LEU A 75 -9.46 -2.50 -10.03
CA LEU A 75 -10.37 -3.55 -10.48
C LEU A 75 -9.63 -4.72 -11.14
N ALA A 76 -8.62 -4.43 -11.97
CA ALA A 76 -7.80 -5.46 -12.60
C ALA A 76 -7.01 -6.26 -11.56
N LEU A 77 -6.38 -5.59 -10.59
CA LEU A 77 -5.66 -6.24 -9.49
C LEU A 77 -6.58 -7.08 -8.60
N ALA A 78 -7.77 -6.56 -8.27
CA ALA A 78 -8.77 -7.30 -7.49
C ALA A 78 -9.24 -8.55 -8.23
N GLY A 79 -9.50 -8.45 -9.54
CA GLY A 79 -9.85 -9.59 -10.38
C GLY A 79 -8.74 -10.64 -10.43
N PHE A 80 -7.49 -10.23 -10.61
CA PHE A 80 -6.35 -11.15 -10.62
C PHE A 80 -6.15 -11.83 -9.25
N PHE A 81 -6.28 -11.09 -8.15
CA PHE A 81 -6.23 -11.63 -6.80
C PHE A 81 -7.32 -12.68 -6.56
N LEU A 82 -8.56 -12.41 -6.98
CA LEU A 82 -9.67 -13.37 -6.88
C LEU A 82 -9.42 -14.63 -7.70
N LEU A 83 -8.90 -14.50 -8.93
CA LEU A 83 -8.53 -15.65 -9.76
C LEU A 83 -7.45 -16.51 -9.10
N GLY A 84 -6.42 -15.87 -8.54
CA GLY A 84 -5.37 -16.56 -7.78
C GLY A 84 -5.92 -17.30 -6.56
N LEU A 85 -6.85 -16.69 -5.83
CA LEU A 85 -7.50 -17.32 -4.68
C LEU A 85 -8.37 -18.52 -5.08
N LEU A 86 -9.15 -18.40 -6.16
CA LEU A 86 -9.94 -19.52 -6.71
C LEU A 86 -9.05 -20.68 -7.16
N ALA A 87 -7.93 -20.38 -7.84
CA ALA A 87 -6.96 -21.40 -8.25
C ALA A 87 -6.34 -22.12 -7.04
N LEU A 88 -6.01 -21.37 -5.98
CA LEU A 88 -5.50 -21.95 -4.73
C LEU A 88 -6.53 -22.87 -4.07
N ILE A 89 -7.80 -22.45 -4.00
CA ILE A 89 -8.89 -23.27 -3.46
C ILE A 89 -9.07 -24.56 -4.28
N ALA A 90 -9.07 -24.45 -5.61
CA ALA A 90 -9.19 -25.61 -6.49
C ALA A 90 -8.03 -26.60 -6.30
N LEU A 91 -6.80 -26.09 -6.16
CA LEU A 91 -5.62 -26.91 -5.86
C LEU A 91 -5.77 -27.64 -4.51
N LEU A 92 -6.24 -26.95 -3.47
CA LEU A 92 -6.48 -27.55 -2.16
C LEU A 92 -7.57 -28.63 -2.18
N MET A 93 -8.57 -28.53 -3.07
CA MET A 93 -9.58 -29.57 -3.25
C MET A 93 -9.06 -30.80 -4.01
N MET A 94 -7.94 -30.68 -4.72
CA MET A 94 -7.32 -31.76 -5.50
C MET A 94 -6.31 -32.59 -4.70
N ILE A 95 -5.84 -32.08 -3.56
CA ILE A 95 -4.87 -32.73 -2.64
C ILE A 95 -5.65 -33.47 -1.56
#